data_AF-A0A1B6EQX0-F1
#
_entry.id   AF-A0A1B6EQX0-F1
#
_cell.length_a   1.000
_cell.length_b   1.000
_cell.length_c   1.000
_cell.angle_alpha   90.00
_cell.angle_beta   90.00
_cell.angle_gamma   90.00
#
_symmetry.space_group_name_H-M   'P 1'
#
loop_
_entity.id
_entity.type
_entity.pdbx_description
1 polymer ?
#
loop_
_entity_poly.entity_id
_entity_poly.type
_entity_poly.pdbx_seq_one_letter_code
_entity_poly.pdbx_strand_id
1 'polypeptide(L)'
;KKSGAWSTLAGQDSEDSYLRQMYERRPGEAEADYWKRLLARSPDDTDASYNTRNMRLRLLFPELDWMNVKWDQKSGTYVHTSSTTTNYWTKRADETWEEYYWRLYPVVDGETDQQYLLKLLRRFDGESDDSYKQRIEKLKTVFVYAPWDHIS
;
A
#
# COMPACT_ATOMS: atom_id res chain seq x y z
N LYS A 1 -12.00 -30.40 10.43
CA LYS A 1 -11.80 -29.05 11.03
C LYS A 1 -10.81 -28.31 10.14
N LYS A 2 -11.27 -27.35 9.32
CA LYS A 2 -10.38 -26.52 8.50
C LYS A 2 -9.62 -25.58 9.45
N SER A 3 -8.29 -25.52 9.34
CA SER A 3 -7.42 -24.77 10.27
C SER A 3 -7.70 -23.27 10.22
N GLY A 4 -7.49 -22.57 11.34
CA GLY A 4 -7.84 -21.15 11.53
C GLY A 4 -7.28 -20.19 10.48
N ALA A 5 -6.16 -20.53 9.84
CA ALA A 5 -5.59 -19.77 8.73
C ALA A 5 -6.57 -19.63 7.54
N TRP A 6 -7.34 -20.68 7.21
CA TRP A 6 -8.30 -20.64 6.09
C TRP A 6 -9.52 -19.78 6.39
N SER A 7 -9.94 -19.69 7.65
CA SER A 7 -11.06 -18.82 8.05
C SER A 7 -10.66 -17.35 8.04
N THR A 8 -9.43 -17.02 8.47
CA THR A 8 -8.88 -15.66 8.38
C THR A 8 -8.68 -15.24 6.93
N LEU A 9 -8.14 -16.12 6.08
CA LEU A 9 -8.00 -15.87 4.64
C LEU A 9 -9.35 -15.68 3.95
N ALA A 10 -10.33 -16.55 4.20
CA ALA A 10 -11.66 -16.41 3.61
C ALA A 10 -12.39 -15.12 4.09
N GLY A 11 -12.18 -14.73 5.35
CA GLY A 11 -12.67 -13.45 5.88
C GLY A 11 -12.03 -12.26 5.16
N GLN A 12 -10.70 -12.31 4.99
CA GLN A 12 -9.96 -11.28 4.28
C GLN A 12 -10.32 -11.20 2.80
N ASP A 13 -10.49 -12.33 2.10
CA ASP A 13 -10.91 -12.37 0.69
C ASP A 13 -12.30 -11.75 0.51
N SER A 14 -13.20 -11.96 1.48
CA SER A 14 -14.54 -11.37 1.45
C SER A 14 -14.51 -9.85 1.70
N GLU A 15 -13.65 -9.38 2.61
CA GLU A 15 -13.45 -7.97 2.90
C GLU A 15 -12.77 -7.25 1.73
N ASP A 16 -11.73 -7.86 1.15
CA ASP A 16 -11.02 -7.36 -0.03
C ASP A 16 -11.96 -7.29 -1.24
N SER A 17 -12.84 -8.28 -1.42
CA SER A 17 -13.88 -8.25 -2.46
C SER A 17 -14.86 -7.10 -2.25
N TYR A 18 -15.31 -6.88 -1.01
CA TYR A 18 -16.16 -5.75 -0.65
C TYR A 18 -15.47 -4.40 -0.93
N LEU A 19 -14.21 -4.25 -0.50
CA LEU A 19 -13.44 -3.03 -0.73
C LEU A 19 -13.22 -2.77 -2.22
N ARG A 20 -12.93 -3.81 -3.01
CA ARG A 20 -12.83 -3.71 -4.47
C ARG A 20 -14.12 -3.16 -5.06
N GLN A 21 -15.26 -3.78 -4.75
CA GLN A 21 -16.55 -3.35 -5.29
C GLN A 21 -16.93 -1.93 -4.84
N MET A 22 -16.70 -1.59 -3.58
CA MET A 22 -17.07 -0.30 -3.01
C MET A 22 -16.23 0.86 -3.58
N TYR A 23 -14.94 0.59 -3.80
CA TYR A 23 -13.95 1.61 -4.17
C TYR A 23 -13.45 1.51 -5.61
N GLU A 24 -14.07 0.67 -6.44
CA GLU A 24 -13.84 0.67 -7.88
C GLU A 24 -14.22 2.03 -8.48
N ARG A 25 -13.45 2.49 -9.47
CA ARG A 25 -13.70 3.76 -10.14
C ARG A 25 -14.99 3.68 -10.94
N ARG A 26 -15.88 4.65 -10.75
CA ARG A 26 -17.19 4.65 -11.43
C ARG A 26 -17.04 5.12 -12.88
N PRO A 27 -17.91 4.66 -13.81
CA PRO A 27 -17.91 5.15 -15.18
C PRO A 27 -18.08 6.68 -15.24
N GLY A 28 -17.13 7.36 -15.89
CA GLY A 28 -17.14 8.83 -16.03
C GLY A 28 -16.75 9.62 -14.77
N GLU A 29 -16.30 8.95 -13.70
CA GLU A 29 -15.82 9.64 -12.49
C GLU A 29 -14.51 10.37 -12.77
N ALA A 30 -14.48 11.67 -12.50
CA ALA A 30 -13.27 12.46 -12.62
C ALA A 30 -12.21 11.96 -11.62
N GLU A 31 -10.93 12.03 -11.99
CA GLU A 31 -9.83 11.52 -11.17
C GLU A 31 -9.79 12.15 -9.77
N ALA A 32 -10.00 13.47 -9.68
CA ALA A 32 -10.03 14.18 -8.41
C ALA A 32 -11.20 13.71 -7.51
N ASP A 33 -12.37 13.44 -8.09
CA ASP A 33 -13.53 12.94 -7.34
C ASP A 33 -13.31 11.50 -6.88
N TYR A 34 -12.66 10.68 -7.72
CA TYR A 34 -12.29 9.32 -7.37
C TYR A 34 -11.36 9.29 -6.15
N TRP A 35 -10.26 10.06 -6.18
CA TRP A 35 -9.35 10.17 -5.04
C TRP A 35 -10.02 10.71 -3.78
N LYS A 36 -10.86 11.73 -3.93
CA LYS A 36 -11.61 12.29 -2.80
C LYS A 36 -12.50 11.24 -2.14
N ARG A 37 -13.17 10.39 -2.92
CA ARG A 37 -13.99 9.28 -2.42
C ARG A 37 -13.15 8.17 -1.80
N LEU A 38 -12.06 7.80 -2.45
CA LEU A 38 -11.16 6.73 -2.01
C LEU A 38 -10.54 7.02 -0.65
N LEU A 39 -10.13 8.29 -0.44
CA LEU A 39 -9.48 8.76 0.78
C LEU A 39 -10.47 9.31 1.82
N ALA A 40 -11.77 9.37 1.52
CA ALA A 40 -12.76 9.89 2.46
C ALA A 40 -12.75 9.08 3.76
N ARG A 41 -12.83 9.78 4.89
CA ARG A 41 -12.94 9.18 6.21
C ARG A 41 -14.42 9.07 6.60
N SER A 42 -14.85 7.89 7.06
CA SER A 42 -16.21 7.70 7.58
C SER A 42 -16.35 8.37 8.95
N PRO A 43 -17.53 8.88 9.34
CA PRO A 43 -17.77 9.35 10.71
C PRO A 43 -17.48 8.29 11.78
N ASP A 44 -17.66 7.01 11.43
CA ASP A 44 -17.43 5.87 12.34
C ASP A 44 -15.99 5.32 12.27
N ASP A 45 -15.12 5.89 11.43
CA ASP A 45 -13.74 5.43 11.31
C ASP A 45 -12.89 5.87 12.52
N THR A 46 -12.36 4.89 13.26
CA THR A 46 -11.22 5.13 14.16
C THR A 46 -9.96 5.40 13.33
N ASP A 47 -8.92 5.97 13.95
CA ASP A 47 -7.64 6.17 13.25
C ASP A 47 -7.08 4.83 12.74
N ALA A 48 -7.19 3.76 13.55
CA ALA A 48 -6.75 2.42 13.19
C ALA A 48 -7.58 1.83 12.03
N SER A 49 -8.92 1.94 12.04
CA SER A 49 -9.75 1.41 10.95
C SER A 49 -9.54 2.20 9.66
N TYR A 50 -9.39 3.53 9.75
CA TYR A 50 -9.10 4.38 8.61
C TYR A 50 -7.75 4.05 7.96
N ASN A 51 -6.69 3.91 8.78
CA ASN A 51 -5.36 3.56 8.29
C ASN A 51 -5.32 2.15 7.71
N THR A 52 -5.96 1.18 8.38
CA THR A 52 -6.06 -0.20 7.89
C THR A 52 -6.77 -0.26 6.54
N ARG A 53 -7.89 0.45 6.38
CA ARG A 53 -8.60 0.52 5.10
C ARG A 53 -7.74 1.17 4.01
N ASN A 54 -7.07 2.29 4.31
CA ASN A 54 -6.18 2.93 3.33
C ASN A 54 -5.02 2.01 2.91
N MET A 55 -4.44 1.25 3.84
CA MET A 55 -3.45 0.22 3.53
C MET A 55 -4.04 -0.85 2.61
N ARG A 56 -5.23 -1.38 2.92
CA ARG A 56 -5.91 -2.35 2.06
C ARG A 56 -6.19 -1.79 0.67
N LEU A 57 -6.69 -0.56 0.56
CA LEU A 57 -6.94 0.07 -0.74
C LEU A 57 -5.66 0.22 -1.58
N ARG A 58 -4.51 0.54 -0.95
CA ARG A 58 -3.19 0.54 -1.61
C ARG A 58 -2.79 -0.83 -2.17
N LEU A 59 -3.20 -1.91 -1.50
CA LEU A 59 -2.96 -3.28 -1.96
C LEU A 59 -3.95 -3.70 -3.07
N LEU A 60 -5.20 -3.24 -2.99
CA LEU A 60 -6.28 -3.66 -3.89
C LEU A 60 -6.33 -2.88 -5.20
N PHE A 61 -5.94 -1.61 -5.20
CA PHE A 61 -5.93 -0.73 -6.39
C PHE A 61 -4.52 -0.25 -6.68
N PRO A 62 -3.60 -1.17 -6.91
CA PRO A 62 -2.23 -0.86 -6.62
C PRO A 62 -1.64 -0.07 -7.83
N GLU A 63 -2.39 0.04 -8.94
CA GLU A 63 -2.14 0.89 -10.12
C GLU A 63 -2.35 2.39 -9.92
N LEU A 64 -2.95 2.79 -8.80
CA LEU A 64 -3.20 4.20 -8.54
C LEU A 64 -1.93 4.90 -8.03
N ASP A 65 -1.90 6.22 -8.20
CA ASP A 65 -0.85 7.13 -7.77
C ASP A 65 -0.83 7.38 -6.24
N TRP A 66 -0.70 6.29 -5.47
CA TRP A 66 -0.64 6.31 -4.01
C TRP A 66 0.57 7.08 -3.44
N MET A 67 1.57 7.36 -4.28
CA MET A 67 2.80 8.08 -3.88
C MET A 67 2.55 9.57 -3.67
N ASN A 68 1.56 10.10 -4.36
CA ASN A 68 1.06 11.46 -4.20
C ASN A 68 -0.05 11.58 -3.13
N VAL A 69 -0.30 10.50 -2.38
CA VAL A 69 -1.19 10.51 -1.22
C VAL A 69 -0.40 10.82 0.05
N LYS A 70 -0.68 11.97 0.67
CA LYS A 70 -0.02 12.46 1.89
C LYS A 70 -1.03 12.63 3.02
N TRP A 71 -0.57 12.47 4.26
CA TRP A 71 -1.38 12.79 5.44
C TRP A 71 -1.48 14.31 5.59
N ASP A 72 -2.70 14.84 5.63
CA ASP A 72 -2.96 16.22 6.03
C ASP A 72 -3.34 16.25 7.52
N GLN A 73 -2.44 16.82 8.32
CA GLN A 73 -2.65 16.95 9.76
C GLN A 73 -3.82 17.87 10.10
N LYS A 74 -4.15 18.83 9.23
CA LYS A 74 -5.25 19.77 9.46
C LYS A 74 -6.61 19.11 9.29
N SER A 75 -6.77 18.31 8.24
CA SER A 75 -8.02 17.56 8.01
C SER A 75 -8.10 16.25 8.78
N GLY A 76 -6.96 15.69 9.23
CA GLY A 76 -6.90 14.36 9.84
C GLY A 76 -7.21 13.25 8.83
N THR A 77 -6.90 13.47 7.55
CA THR A 77 -7.16 12.54 6.44
C THR A 77 -5.99 12.49 5.46
N TYR A 78 -5.96 11.47 4.63
CA TYR A 78 -5.09 11.45 3.46
C TYR A 78 -5.64 12.35 2.34
N VAL A 79 -4.75 12.98 1.58
CA VAL A 79 -5.06 13.80 0.40
C VAL A 79 -4.15 13.42 -0.76
N HIS A 80 -4.71 13.33 -1.96
CA HIS A 80 -3.95 13.13 -3.20
C HIS A 80 -3.60 14.49 -3.81
N THR A 81 -2.32 14.70 -4.14
CA THR A 81 -1.85 15.91 -4.81
C THR A 81 -1.29 15.56 -6.17
N SER A 82 -1.96 15.97 -7.25
CA SER A 82 -1.60 15.67 -8.64
C SER A 82 -0.32 16.34 -9.15
N SER A 83 0.62 16.75 -8.29
CA SER A 83 1.88 17.34 -8.71
C SER A 83 2.70 16.31 -9.48
N THR A 84 2.66 16.44 -10.81
CA THR A 84 3.59 15.82 -11.74
C THR A 84 5.01 16.17 -11.32
N THR A 85 5.91 15.19 -11.36
CA THR A 85 7.37 15.28 -11.21
C THR A 85 7.90 15.01 -9.81
N THR A 86 8.13 13.73 -9.50
CA THR A 86 9.48 13.32 -9.11
C THR A 86 9.66 11.86 -9.53
N ASN A 87 10.84 11.51 -10.05
CA ASN A 87 11.26 10.12 -10.22
C ASN A 87 11.48 9.50 -8.82
N TYR A 88 10.39 9.18 -8.11
CA TYR A 88 10.43 8.75 -6.70
C TYR A 88 11.05 7.35 -6.51
N TRP A 89 11.09 6.55 -7.58
CA TRP A 89 11.80 5.27 -7.69
C TRP A 89 13.33 5.44 -7.67
N THR A 90 13.83 6.66 -7.85
CA THR A 90 15.25 6.92 -7.72
C THR A 90 15.58 7.07 -6.25
N LYS A 91 16.42 6.15 -5.77
CA LYS A 91 17.05 6.31 -4.47
C LYS A 91 17.82 7.64 -4.44
N ARG A 92 17.58 8.46 -3.42
CA ARG A 92 18.30 9.71 -3.18
C ARG A 92 19.77 9.44 -2.85
N ALA A 93 20.62 10.40 -3.12
CA ALA A 93 22.07 10.26 -2.93
C ALA A 93 22.43 10.09 -1.45
N ASP A 94 21.69 10.74 -0.56
CA ASP A 94 21.92 10.86 0.87
C ASP A 94 21.15 9.84 1.73
N GLU A 95 20.17 9.12 1.16
CA GLU A 95 19.42 8.10 1.90
C GLU A 95 20.10 6.72 1.82
N THR A 96 19.91 5.86 2.81
CA THR A 96 20.24 4.43 2.74
C THR A 96 19.21 3.67 1.90
N TRP A 97 19.48 2.39 1.59
CA TRP A 97 18.48 1.56 0.92
C TRP A 97 17.25 1.28 1.80
N GLU A 98 17.43 1.21 3.12
CA GLU A 98 16.33 1.01 4.07
C GLU A 98 15.44 2.26 4.13
N GLU A 99 16.04 3.45 4.24
CA GLU A 99 15.33 4.74 4.19
C GLU A 99 14.61 4.96 2.85
N TYR A 100 15.21 4.53 1.74
CA TYR A 100 14.54 4.52 0.43
C TYR A 100 13.26 3.69 0.44
N TYR A 101 13.31 2.47 0.97
CA TYR A 101 12.14 1.59 1.02
C TYR A 101 11.10 2.07 2.03
N TRP A 102 11.49 2.58 3.21
CA TRP A 102 10.55 3.21 4.14
C TRP A 102 9.90 4.47 3.56
N ARG A 103 10.61 5.23 2.73
CA ARG A 103 10.04 6.38 2.04
C ARG A 103 9.01 5.98 0.99
N LEU A 104 9.28 4.93 0.22
CA LEU A 104 8.33 4.41 -0.77
C LEU A 104 7.14 3.70 -0.12
N TYR A 105 7.40 2.99 0.97
CA TYR A 105 6.44 2.21 1.72
C TYR A 105 6.47 2.69 3.16
N PRO A 106 5.75 3.76 3.51
CA PRO A 106 5.66 4.17 4.91
C PRO A 106 4.98 3.08 5.73
N VAL A 107 5.52 2.82 6.92
CA VAL A 107 4.87 1.98 7.95
C VAL A 107 3.65 2.74 8.46
N VAL A 108 2.51 2.07 8.56
CA VAL A 108 1.29 2.66 9.14
C VAL A 108 1.02 2.11 10.53
N ASP A 109 0.33 2.89 11.36
CA ASP A 109 0.04 2.48 12.73
C ASP A 109 -0.87 1.23 12.76
N GLY A 110 -0.50 0.26 13.59
CA GLY A 110 -1.16 -1.06 13.64
C GLY A 110 -0.80 -2.03 12.51
N GLU A 111 0.10 -1.65 11.58
CA GLU A 111 0.61 -2.56 10.56
C GLU A 111 1.51 -3.63 11.17
N THR A 112 1.28 -4.89 10.80
CA THR A 112 2.18 -5.98 11.18
C THR A 112 3.37 -6.06 10.24
N ASP A 113 4.49 -6.60 10.73
CA ASP A 113 5.69 -6.83 9.90
C ASP A 113 5.37 -7.61 8.62
N GLN A 114 4.47 -8.60 8.70
CA GLN A 114 4.03 -9.38 7.54
C GLN A 114 3.31 -8.50 6.50
N GLN A 115 2.39 -7.62 6.95
CA GLN A 115 1.69 -6.70 6.07
C GLN A 115 2.68 -5.73 5.42
N TYR A 116 3.66 -5.25 6.19
CA TYR A 116 4.71 -4.39 5.68
C TYR A 116 5.54 -5.07 4.59
N LEU A 117 5.99 -6.30 4.83
CA LEU A 117 6.80 -7.07 3.90
C LEU A 117 6.04 -7.42 2.61
N LEU A 118 4.74 -7.71 2.70
CA LEU A 118 3.90 -7.91 1.51
C LEU A 118 3.85 -6.67 0.61
N LYS A 119 3.89 -5.45 1.17
CA LYS A 119 4.03 -4.22 0.36
C LYS A 119 5.34 -4.20 -0.42
N LEU A 120 6.46 -4.58 0.23
CA LEU A 120 7.78 -4.58 -0.40
C LEU A 120 7.89 -5.62 -1.52
N LEU A 121 7.29 -6.79 -1.33
CA LEU A 121 7.29 -7.87 -2.32
C LEU A 121 6.40 -7.57 -3.53
N ARG A 122 5.55 -6.55 -3.47
CA ARG A 122 4.66 -6.22 -4.58
C ARG A 122 5.48 -5.75 -5.80
N ARG A 123 5.11 -6.23 -6.97
CA ARG A 123 5.63 -5.78 -8.27
C ARG A 123 5.12 -4.38 -8.63
N PHE A 124 5.98 -3.56 -9.24
CA PHE A 124 5.59 -2.24 -9.69
C PHE A 124 4.94 -2.31 -11.06
N ASP A 125 4.13 -1.30 -11.36
CA ASP A 125 3.48 -1.19 -12.65
C ASP A 125 4.52 -0.97 -13.75
N GLY A 126 4.44 -1.80 -14.79
CA GLY A 126 5.43 -1.80 -15.88
C GLY A 126 6.80 -2.36 -15.49
N GLU A 127 6.97 -2.91 -14.28
CA GLU A 127 8.23 -3.53 -13.87
C GLU A 127 8.46 -4.84 -14.62
N SER A 128 9.59 -4.92 -15.33
CA SER A 128 10.01 -6.16 -16.02
C SER A 128 10.33 -7.28 -15.03
N ASP A 129 10.32 -8.54 -15.50
CA ASP A 129 10.61 -9.69 -14.63
C ASP A 129 12.00 -9.58 -14.00
N ASP A 130 12.96 -9.10 -14.78
CA ASP A 130 14.34 -8.94 -14.34
C ASP A 130 14.50 -7.79 -13.35
N SER A 131 13.83 -6.65 -13.58
CA SER A 131 13.82 -5.53 -12.62
C SER A 131 13.22 -5.97 -11.29
N TYR A 132 12.10 -6.69 -11.34
CA TYR A 132 11.43 -7.22 -10.16
C TYR A 132 12.36 -8.15 -9.38
N LYS A 133 12.96 -9.15 -10.03
CA LYS A 133 13.90 -10.08 -9.39
C LYS A 133 15.08 -9.35 -8.73
N GLN A 134 15.69 -8.41 -9.45
CA GLN A 134 16.81 -7.62 -8.91
C GLN A 134 16.40 -6.83 -7.67
N ARG A 135 15.19 -6.24 -7.67
CA ARG A 135 14.67 -5.50 -6.53
C ARG A 135 14.37 -6.42 -5.34
N ILE A 136 13.78 -7.59 -5.56
CA ILE A 136 13.53 -8.57 -4.49
C ILE A 136 14.84 -9.04 -3.86
N GLU A 137 15.85 -9.37 -4.67
CA GLU A 137 17.17 -9.74 -4.13
C GLU A 137 17.81 -8.59 -3.36
N LYS A 138 17.66 -7.34 -3.84
CA LYS A 138 18.12 -6.17 -3.09
C LYS A 138 17.38 -6.01 -1.76
N LEU A 139 16.07 -6.19 -1.74
CA LEU A 139 15.25 -6.13 -0.53
C LEU A 139 15.73 -7.14 0.52
N LYS A 140 16.03 -8.37 0.12
CA LYS A 140 16.59 -9.41 1.02
C LYS A 140 17.92 -8.98 1.67
N THR A 141 18.75 -8.23 0.96
CA THR A 141 20.00 -7.67 1.53
C THR A 141 19.78 -6.49 2.48
N VAL A 142 18.63 -5.82 2.39
CA VAL A 142 18.31 -4.65 3.22
C VAL A 142 17.59 -5.10 4.49
N PHE A 143 16.54 -5.90 4.36
CA PHE A 143 15.79 -6.44 5.50
C PHE A 143 16.25 -7.87 5.82
N VAL A 144 17.51 -7.99 6.27
CA VAL A 144 18.14 -9.29 6.55
C VAL A 144 17.46 -10.08 7.70
N TYR A 145 16.67 -9.39 8.51
CA TYR A 145 15.92 -9.94 9.63
C TYR A 145 14.52 -10.42 9.25
N ALA A 146 14.05 -10.13 8.04
CA ALA A 146 12.72 -10.51 7.60
C ALA A 146 12.62 -12.02 7.32
N PRO A 147 11.50 -12.67 7.68
CA PRO A 147 11.32 -14.11 7.50
C PRO A 147 10.93 -14.46 6.05
N TRP A 148 11.79 -14.14 5.08
CA TRP A 148 11.51 -14.21 3.64
C TRP A 148 10.92 -15.54 3.14
N ASP A 149 11.33 -16.67 3.74
CA ASP A 149 10.87 -18.01 3.37
C ASP A 149 9.45 -18.33 3.86
N HIS A 150 8.86 -17.48 4.70
CA HIS A 150 7.54 -17.68 5.34
C HIS A 150 6.53 -16.59 4.97
N ILE A 151 6.86 -15.71 4.01
CA ILE A 151 5.95 -14.67 3.54
C ILE A 151 5.16 -15.24 2.35
N SER A 152 3.92 -15.65 2.61
CA SER A 152 2.95 -16.12 1.61
C SER A 152 1.75 -15.19 1.51
#